data_AF-A0A814Y611-F1
#
_entry.id   AF-A0A814Y611-F1
#
_cell.length_a   1.000
_cell.length_b   1.000
_cell.length_c   1.000
_cell.angle_alpha   90.00
_cell.angle_beta   90.00
_cell.angle_gamma   90.00
#
_symmetry.space_group_name_H-M   'P 1'
#
loop_
_entity.id
_entity.type
_entity.pdbx_description
1 polymer ?
#
loop_
_entity_poly.entity_id
_entity_poly.type
_entity_poly.pdbx_seq_one_letter_code
_entity_poly.pdbx_strand_id
1 'polypeptide(L)'
;AVHRNIAAYKNDESIREQCRGLMALYLMPVSEIEQQFKHIRALFLPSLNELFIYFERQWIKGNILLSLWNASESDHRTNNISEVYNRRFGTRIINKHPNIWTFIRLIQDEHARFEHINIQVAYGAEMGKSNSELTDSSSDITTVDLTPSTPDTQTSTYPIIPKSRL
;
A
#
# COMPACT_ATOMS: atom_id res chain seq x y z
N ALA A 1 14.87 20.22 -31.11
CA ALA A 1 15.95 19.43 -30.51
C ALA A 1 16.06 19.77 -29.02
N VAL A 2 15.37 19.03 -28.15
CA VAL A 2 15.51 19.17 -26.69
C VAL A 2 16.31 17.96 -26.22
N HIS A 3 17.63 18.00 -26.40
CA HIS A 3 18.49 17.12 -25.63
C HIS A 3 18.38 17.58 -24.18
N ARG A 4 17.46 16.96 -23.43
CA ARG A 4 17.34 17.16 -21.98
C ARG A 4 18.70 16.82 -21.38
N ASN A 5 19.39 17.81 -20.87
CA ASN A 5 20.65 17.66 -20.16
C ASN A 5 20.36 17.07 -18.77
N ILE A 6 19.94 15.80 -18.75
CA ILE A 6 19.54 15.06 -17.54
C ILE A 6 20.68 15.07 -16.51
N ALA A 7 21.93 15.06 -16.97
CA ALA A 7 23.12 15.15 -16.14
C ALA A 7 23.21 16.48 -15.36
N ALA A 8 22.77 17.59 -15.97
CA ALA A 8 22.80 18.90 -15.33
C ALA A 8 21.84 18.97 -14.12
N TYR A 9 20.63 18.40 -14.24
CA TYR A 9 19.67 18.36 -13.13
C TYR A 9 20.05 17.38 -12.01
N LYS A 10 20.71 16.28 -12.36
CA LYS A 10 21.07 15.23 -11.40
C LYS A 10 22.12 15.69 -10.38
N ASN A 11 23.00 16.58 -10.80
CA ASN A 11 24.13 17.06 -9.99
C ASN A 11 23.93 18.46 -9.41
N ASP A 12 22.81 19.13 -9.73
CA ASP A 12 22.48 20.46 -9.20
C ASP A 12 21.79 20.32 -7.83
N GLU A 13 22.51 20.65 -6.76
CA GLU A 13 22.00 20.51 -5.39
C GLU A 13 20.83 21.46 -5.11
N SER A 14 20.79 22.65 -5.72
CA SER A 14 19.71 23.61 -5.53
C SER A 14 18.39 23.09 -6.09
N ILE A 15 18.46 22.42 -7.25
CA ILE A 15 17.31 21.77 -7.86
C ILE A 15 16.87 20.56 -7.02
N ARG A 16 17.82 19.76 -6.53
CA ARG A 16 17.51 18.62 -5.66
C ARG A 16 16.80 19.05 -4.38
N GLU A 17 17.27 20.13 -3.76
CA GLU A 17 16.71 20.63 -2.50
C GLU A 17 15.26 21.10 -2.67
N GLN A 18 14.96 21.81 -3.76
CA GLN A 18 13.58 22.22 -4.07
C GLN A 18 12.67 21.02 -4.39
N CYS A 19 13.17 20.03 -5.13
CA CYS A 19 12.44 18.79 -5.36
C CYS A 19 12.18 18.04 -4.04
N ARG A 20 13.14 18.01 -3.11
CA ARG A 20 12.94 17.43 -1.77
C ARG A 20 11.90 18.20 -0.97
N GLY A 21 11.92 19.54 -1.01
CA GLY A 21 10.90 20.37 -0.38
C GLY A 21 9.49 20.05 -0.90
N LEU A 22 9.36 19.88 -2.21
CA LEU A 22 8.09 19.48 -2.82
C LEU A 22 7.65 18.06 -2.37
N MET A 23 8.58 17.11 -2.30
CA MET A 23 8.30 15.77 -1.79
C MET A 23 7.95 15.75 -0.30
N ALA A 24 8.52 16.65 0.50
CA ALA A 24 8.24 16.75 1.93
C ALA A 24 6.78 17.16 2.22
N LEU A 25 6.08 17.77 1.25
CA LEU A 25 4.66 18.12 1.40
C LEU A 25 3.78 16.92 1.77
N TYR A 26 4.15 15.73 1.31
CA TYR A 26 3.51 14.47 1.64
C TYR A 26 3.48 14.14 3.13
N LEU A 27 4.46 14.63 3.88
CA LEU A 27 4.64 14.33 5.30
C LEU A 27 3.99 15.37 6.21
N MET A 28 3.49 16.47 5.67
CA MET A 28 2.92 17.55 6.47
C MET A 28 1.41 17.39 6.67
N PRO A 29 0.83 17.93 7.75
CA PRO A 29 -0.61 17.91 7.98
C PRO A 29 -1.38 18.46 6.77
N VAL A 30 -2.47 17.81 6.39
CA VAL A 30 -3.26 18.18 5.19
C VAL A 30 -3.69 19.65 5.20
N SER A 31 -4.02 20.19 6.37
CA SER A 31 -4.40 21.59 6.57
C SER A 31 -3.30 22.59 6.20
N GLU A 32 -2.04 22.18 6.24
CA GLU A 32 -0.89 23.07 6.04
C GLU A 32 -0.33 23.01 4.61
N ILE A 33 -0.68 21.98 3.83
CA ILE A 33 -0.07 21.70 2.53
C ILE A 33 -0.19 22.89 1.57
N GLU A 34 -1.36 23.52 1.46
CA GLU A 34 -1.55 24.65 0.55
C GLU A 34 -0.70 25.87 0.94
N GLN A 35 -0.64 26.18 2.24
CA GLN A 35 0.14 27.29 2.75
C GLN A 35 1.63 27.05 2.48
N GLN A 36 2.10 25.83 2.76
CA GLN A 36 3.50 25.50 2.61
C GLN A 36 3.91 25.38 1.14
N PHE A 37 3.03 24.88 0.27
CA PHE A 37 3.26 24.92 -1.18
C PHE A 37 3.45 26.35 -1.68
N LYS A 38 2.67 27.33 -1.19
CA LYS A 38 2.86 28.76 -1.51
C LYS A 38 4.22 29.28 -1.03
N HIS A 39 4.66 28.90 0.16
CA HIS A 39 5.97 29.29 0.69
C HIS A 39 7.12 28.72 -0.15
N ILE A 40 7.08 27.42 -0.47
CA ILE A 40 8.09 26.78 -1.32
C ILE A 40 8.12 27.45 -2.70
N ARG A 41 6.94 27.75 -3.26
CA ARG A 41 6.81 28.46 -4.53
C ARG A 41 7.24 29.93 -4.47
N ALA A 42 7.39 30.55 -3.31
CA ALA A 42 7.97 31.90 -3.24
C ALA A 42 9.51 31.88 -3.34
N LEU A 43 10.13 30.77 -2.98
CA LEU A 43 11.59 30.60 -2.90
C LEU A 43 12.20 29.93 -4.13
N PHE A 44 11.39 29.65 -5.16
CA PHE A 44 11.75 28.69 -6.21
C PHE A 44 12.58 29.27 -7.37
N LEU A 45 13.32 28.38 -8.04
CA LEU A 45 14.10 28.67 -9.25
C LEU A 45 13.20 28.69 -10.50
N PRO A 46 13.33 29.69 -11.41
CA PRO A 46 12.53 29.79 -12.62
C PRO A 46 12.57 28.54 -13.52
N SER A 47 13.68 27.79 -13.50
CA SER A 47 13.88 26.56 -14.26
C SER A 47 12.91 25.44 -13.87
N LEU A 48 12.31 25.49 -12.68
CA LEU A 48 11.35 24.50 -12.18
C LEU A 48 9.89 24.94 -12.30
N ASN A 49 9.60 26.09 -12.92
CA ASN A 49 8.23 26.65 -12.96
C ASN A 49 7.20 25.67 -13.53
N GLU A 50 7.54 24.96 -14.60
CA GLU A 50 6.66 23.95 -15.21
C GLU A 50 6.34 22.79 -14.25
N LEU A 51 7.31 22.37 -13.43
CA LEU A 51 7.10 21.34 -12.42
C LEU A 51 6.10 21.81 -11.36
N PHE A 52 6.24 23.04 -10.87
CA PHE A 52 5.34 23.61 -9.87
C PHE A 52 3.93 23.83 -10.41
N ILE A 53 3.79 24.32 -11.65
CA ILE A 53 2.48 24.46 -12.33
C ILE A 53 1.81 23.10 -12.46
N TYR A 54 2.55 22.10 -12.93
CA TYR A 54 2.05 20.73 -13.02
C TYR A 54 1.62 20.20 -11.64
N PHE A 55 2.47 20.36 -10.63
CA PHE A 55 2.21 19.83 -9.30
C PHE A 55 0.98 20.48 -8.67
N GLU A 56 0.87 21.81 -8.74
CA GLU A 56 -0.29 22.54 -8.24
C GLU A 56 -1.58 22.05 -8.91
N ARG A 57 -1.56 21.89 -10.24
CA ARG A 57 -2.75 21.48 -10.99
C ARG A 57 -3.17 20.05 -10.69
N GLN A 58 -2.23 19.14 -10.45
CA GLN A 58 -2.54 17.72 -10.27
C GLN A 58 -2.81 17.35 -8.82
N TRP A 59 -1.98 17.84 -7.90
CA TRP A 59 -1.93 17.32 -6.53
C TRP A 59 -2.50 18.28 -5.48
N ILE A 60 -2.56 19.59 -5.79
CA ILE A 60 -3.12 20.60 -4.88
C ILE A 60 -4.56 20.95 -5.27
N LYS A 61 -4.76 21.39 -6.52
CA LYS A 61 -6.07 21.85 -7.05
C LYS A 61 -6.75 20.82 -7.94
N GLY A 62 -6.14 19.64 -8.09
CA GLY A 62 -6.65 18.59 -8.96
C GLY A 62 -7.82 17.83 -8.34
N ASN A 63 -8.26 16.81 -9.06
CA ASN A 63 -9.35 15.94 -8.59
C ASN A 63 -8.88 14.89 -7.56
N ILE A 64 -7.57 14.81 -7.30
CA ILE A 64 -7.00 13.87 -6.33
C ILE A 64 -7.10 14.50 -4.95
N LEU A 65 -7.82 13.83 -4.05
CA LEU A 65 -7.94 14.28 -2.66
C LEU A 65 -6.56 14.27 -1.97
N LEU A 66 -6.25 15.34 -1.24
CA LEU A 66 -5.01 15.48 -0.48
C LEU A 66 -4.78 14.31 0.49
N SER A 67 -5.84 13.85 1.14
CA SER A 67 -5.82 12.71 2.07
C SER A 67 -5.44 11.39 1.42
N LEU A 68 -5.59 11.24 0.10
CA LEU A 68 -5.27 9.99 -0.59
C LEU A 68 -3.77 9.82 -0.78
N TRP A 69 -3.07 10.92 -1.07
CA TRP A 69 -1.63 10.88 -1.31
C TRP A 69 -0.82 11.27 -0.11
N ASN A 70 -1.36 11.97 0.89
CA ASN A 70 -0.66 12.38 2.12
C ASN A 70 -0.42 11.20 3.08
N ALA A 71 0.66 11.25 3.86
CA ALA A 71 0.93 10.30 4.94
C ALA A 71 1.49 10.94 6.20
N SER A 72 1.01 12.15 6.50
CA SER A 72 1.28 12.76 7.81
C SER A 72 0.71 11.90 8.95
N GLU A 73 -0.43 11.26 8.71
CA GLU A 73 -1.15 10.44 9.70
C GLU A 73 -0.97 8.92 9.50
N SER A 74 -0.27 8.48 8.45
CA SER A 74 -0.12 7.06 8.15
C SER A 74 1.04 6.45 8.92
N ASP A 75 0.75 5.42 9.72
CA ASP A 75 1.76 4.63 10.45
C ASP A 75 2.59 3.74 9.50
N HIS A 76 2.01 3.33 8.37
CA HIS A 76 2.67 2.51 7.36
C HIS A 76 3.17 3.37 6.19
N ARG A 77 4.39 3.88 6.33
CA ARG A 77 5.07 4.76 5.36
C ARG A 77 5.66 4.06 4.14
N THR A 78 5.57 2.72 4.04
CA THR A 78 6.20 1.96 2.96
C THR A 78 5.17 1.32 2.05
N ASN A 79 5.51 1.24 0.77
CA ASN A 79 4.71 0.60 -0.27
C ASN A 79 4.58 -0.94 -0.11
N ASN A 80 5.09 -1.49 0.99
CA ASN A 80 5.25 -2.92 1.21
C ASN A 80 3.92 -3.69 1.08
N ILE A 81 2.82 -3.15 1.62
CA ILE A 81 1.52 -3.80 1.54
C ILE A 81 1.03 -3.89 0.09
N SER A 82 1.21 -2.81 -0.68
CA SER A 82 0.81 -2.79 -2.09
C SER A 82 1.72 -3.67 -2.95
N GLU A 83 3.02 -3.72 -2.66
CA GLU A 83 3.97 -4.61 -3.33
C GLU A 83 3.66 -6.08 -3.06
N VAL A 84 3.37 -6.44 -1.81
CA VAL A 84 2.93 -7.79 -1.41
C VAL A 84 1.62 -8.16 -2.11
N TYR A 85 0.64 -7.25 -2.14
CA TYR A 85 -0.61 -7.43 -2.87
C TYR A 85 -0.36 -7.67 -4.36
N ASN A 86 0.36 -6.75 -5.03
CA ASN A 86 0.61 -6.81 -6.47
C ASN A 86 1.38 -8.08 -6.86
N ARG A 87 2.40 -8.45 -6.09
CA ARG A 87 3.18 -9.68 -6.32
C ARG A 87 2.31 -10.93 -6.20
N ARG A 88 1.48 -11.00 -5.15
CA ARG A 88 0.60 -12.14 -4.89
C ARG A 88 -0.48 -12.26 -5.96
N PHE A 89 -1.15 -11.16 -6.26
CA PHE A 89 -2.20 -11.07 -7.27
C PHE A 89 -1.65 -11.41 -8.67
N GLY A 90 -0.47 -10.85 -9.01
CA GLY A 90 0.25 -11.16 -10.24
C GLY A 90 0.55 -12.66 -10.38
N THR A 91 1.05 -13.31 -9.32
CA THR A 91 1.33 -14.75 -9.32
C THR A 91 0.05 -15.58 -9.57
N ARG A 92 -1.10 -15.15 -9.06
CA ARG A 92 -2.38 -15.84 -9.23
C ARG A 92 -2.97 -15.68 -10.63
N ILE A 93 -2.77 -14.53 -11.26
CA ILE A 93 -3.29 -14.23 -12.61
C ILE A 93 -2.39 -14.82 -13.69
N ILE A 94 -1.08 -14.57 -13.60
CA ILE A 94 -0.12 -14.90 -14.66
C ILE A 94 -0.09 -16.40 -14.92
N ASN A 95 -0.15 -17.22 -13.86
CA ASN A 95 -0.04 -18.67 -13.99
C ASN A 95 -1.30 -19.35 -14.56
N LYS A 96 -2.41 -18.63 -14.78
CA LYS A 96 -3.70 -19.23 -15.15
C LYS A 96 -4.38 -18.64 -16.38
N HIS A 97 -3.85 -17.54 -16.95
CA HIS A 97 -4.50 -16.78 -18.04
C HIS A 97 -6.03 -16.74 -17.90
N PRO A 98 -6.55 -16.21 -16.77
CA PRO A 98 -7.94 -16.37 -16.40
C PRO A 98 -8.86 -15.69 -17.43
N ASN A 99 -9.94 -16.38 -17.81
CA ASN A 99 -11.06 -15.72 -18.49
C ASN A 99 -11.71 -14.70 -17.55
N ILE A 100 -12.57 -13.84 -18.10
CA ILE A 100 -13.17 -12.72 -17.35
C ILE A 100 -13.88 -13.16 -16.07
N TRP A 101 -14.55 -14.32 -16.06
CA TRP A 101 -15.24 -14.84 -14.87
C TRP A 101 -14.26 -15.31 -13.80
N THR A 102 -13.20 -16.00 -14.22
CA THR A 102 -12.12 -16.41 -13.32
C THR A 102 -11.40 -15.20 -12.75
N PHE A 103 -11.21 -14.14 -13.54
CA PHE A 103 -10.61 -12.89 -13.09
C PHE A 103 -11.48 -12.17 -12.05
N ILE A 104 -12.79 -12.07 -12.28
CA ILE A 104 -13.74 -11.49 -11.32
C ILE A 104 -13.71 -12.25 -9.99
N ARG A 105 -13.73 -13.59 -10.04
CA ARG A 105 -13.63 -14.42 -8.83
C ARG A 105 -12.32 -14.20 -8.09
N LEU A 106 -11.20 -14.10 -8.80
CA LEU A 106 -9.90 -13.81 -8.18
C LEU A 106 -9.89 -12.47 -7.45
N ILE A 107 -10.54 -11.44 -8.00
CA ILE A 107 -10.67 -10.14 -7.31
C ILE A 107 -11.52 -10.30 -6.04
N GLN A 108 -12.64 -11.02 -6.12
CA GLN A 108 -13.52 -11.26 -4.97
C GLN A 108 -12.82 -12.03 -3.85
N ASP A 109 -12.09 -13.10 -4.19
CA ASP A 109 -11.30 -13.90 -3.24
C ASP A 109 -10.22 -13.06 -2.55
N GLU A 110 -9.58 -12.16 -3.31
CA GLU A 110 -8.53 -11.28 -2.80
C GLU A 110 -9.10 -10.23 -1.84
N HIS A 111 -10.27 -9.67 -2.17
CA HIS A 111 -10.99 -8.75 -1.30
C HIS A 111 -11.45 -9.44 -0.01
N ALA A 112 -12.06 -10.62 -0.09
CA ALA A 112 -12.50 -11.39 1.08
C ALA A 112 -11.33 -11.71 2.02
N ARG A 113 -10.14 -11.99 1.47
CA ARG A 113 -8.93 -12.17 2.28
C ARG A 113 -8.52 -10.88 3.00
N PHE A 114 -8.59 -9.74 2.33
CA PHE A 114 -8.23 -8.45 2.93
C PHE A 114 -9.17 -8.10 4.08
N GLU A 115 -10.48 -8.31 3.91
CA GLU A 115 -11.47 -8.17 4.98
C GLU A 115 -11.14 -9.06 6.18
N HIS A 116 -10.77 -10.32 5.95
CA HIS A 116 -10.38 -11.22 7.04
C HIS A 116 -9.16 -10.72 7.81
N ILE A 117 -8.16 -10.17 7.12
CA ILE A 117 -6.97 -9.57 7.76
C ILE A 117 -7.38 -8.33 8.56
N ASN A 118 -8.21 -7.44 8.01
CA ASN A 118 -8.69 -6.25 8.70
C ASN A 118 -9.46 -6.61 9.97
N ILE A 119 -10.32 -7.63 9.90
CA ILE A 119 -11.06 -8.17 11.04
C ILE A 119 -10.08 -8.67 12.10
N GLN A 120 -9.08 -9.50 11.73
CA GLN A 120 -8.07 -10.00 12.66
C GLN A 120 -7.30 -8.87 13.36
N VAL A 121 -6.87 -7.85 12.61
CA VAL A 121 -6.18 -6.68 13.15
C VAL A 121 -7.10 -5.87 14.08
N ALA A 122 -8.38 -5.69 13.73
CA ALA A 122 -9.36 -5.00 14.58
C ALA A 122 -9.61 -5.74 15.91
N TYR A 123 -9.52 -7.07 15.91
CA TYR A 123 -9.57 -7.91 17.12
C TYR A 123 -8.21 -8.04 17.85
N GLY A 124 -7.20 -7.27 17.44
CA GLY A 124 -5.91 -7.18 18.13
C GLY A 124 -4.89 -8.27 17.78
N ALA A 125 -5.10 -9.05 16.72
CA ALA A 125 -4.10 -10.00 16.26
C ALA A 125 -2.92 -9.27 15.61
N GLU A 126 -1.69 -9.62 16.00
CA GLU A 126 -0.50 -9.14 15.31
C GLU A 126 -0.45 -9.73 13.89
N MET A 127 -0.21 -8.88 12.89
CA MET A 127 -0.06 -9.32 11.51
C MET A 127 1.18 -10.22 11.44
N GLY A 128 0.99 -11.53 11.28
CA GLY A 128 2.10 -12.50 11.26
C GLY A 128 3.19 -12.06 10.29
N LYS A 129 4.40 -11.83 10.81
CA LYS A 129 5.59 -11.59 9.99
C LYS A 129 5.71 -12.77 9.02
N SER A 130 5.78 -12.50 7.72
CA SER A 130 6.03 -13.56 6.76
C SER A 130 7.39 -14.18 7.08
N ASN A 131 7.40 -15.46 7.47
CA ASN A 131 8.59 -16.22 7.80
C ASN A 131 9.66 -16.07 6.70
N SER A 132 10.70 -15.27 6.96
CA SER A 132 11.98 -15.33 6.26
C SER A 132 13.05 -16.09 7.08
N GLU A 133 12.67 -16.63 8.25
CA GLU A 133 13.57 -17.37 9.15
C GLU A 133 12.97 -18.75 9.48
N LEU A 134 12.92 -19.65 8.49
CA LEU A 134 12.82 -21.08 8.72
C LEU A 134 13.69 -21.80 7.68
N THR A 135 14.99 -21.54 7.76
CA THR A 135 16.00 -22.52 7.38
C THR A 135 16.93 -22.65 8.57
N ASP A 136 17.02 -23.88 9.06
CA ASP A 136 18.05 -24.43 9.94
C ASP A 136 17.57 -24.85 11.34
N SER A 137 18.10 -26.00 11.77
CA SER A 137 17.88 -26.77 13.01
C SER A 137 16.59 -27.60 13.14
N SER A 138 16.75 -28.85 12.71
CA SER A 138 16.02 -30.03 13.15
C SER A 138 16.32 -30.34 14.62
N SER A 139 15.30 -30.46 15.48
CA SER A 139 15.08 -31.57 16.44
C SER A 139 14.07 -31.20 17.54
N ASP A 140 13.17 -32.15 17.82
CA ASP A 140 12.41 -32.32 19.06
C ASP A 140 11.23 -31.38 19.37
N ILE A 141 10.01 -31.86 19.10
CA ILE A 141 8.83 -31.51 19.92
C ILE A 141 8.11 -32.79 20.33
N THR A 142 8.24 -33.08 21.62
CA THR A 142 7.52 -34.06 22.43
C THR A 142 6.02 -33.78 22.39
N THR A 143 5.24 -34.85 22.23
CA THR A 143 3.77 -34.86 22.34
C THR A 143 3.30 -34.26 23.66
N VAL A 144 2.52 -33.18 23.61
CA VAL A 144 1.71 -32.72 24.75
C VAL A 144 0.25 -32.86 24.36
N ASP A 145 -0.39 -33.82 25.02
CA ASP A 145 -1.79 -34.19 24.92
C ASP A 145 -2.64 -33.10 25.59
N LEU A 146 -3.59 -32.51 24.85
CA LEU A 146 -4.58 -31.57 25.39
C LEU A 146 -5.97 -32.03 24.96
N THR A 147 -6.63 -32.74 25.88
CA THR A 147 -8.06 -33.05 25.82
C THR A 147 -8.91 -31.77 25.77
N PRO A 148 -10.01 -31.73 25.00
CA PRO A 148 -10.82 -30.53 24.85
C PRO A 148 -11.85 -30.39 25.98
N SER A 149 -11.87 -29.24 26.64
CA SER A 149 -13.00 -28.77 27.45
C SER A 149 -13.86 -27.80 26.63
N THR A 150 -15.07 -28.23 26.25
CA THR A 150 -16.21 -27.33 25.91
C THR A 150 -16.70 -26.64 27.21
N PRO A 151 -17.29 -25.42 27.19
CA PRO A 151 -18.45 -25.00 26.39
C PRO A 151 -18.27 -23.57 25.79
N ASP A 152 -19.09 -22.93 24.93
CA ASP A 152 -20.53 -22.89 24.72
C ASP A 152 -20.86 -22.49 23.26
N THR A 153 -22.02 -22.94 22.82
CA THR A 153 -22.64 -22.67 21.52
C THR A 153 -23.03 -21.20 21.35
N GLN A 154 -22.50 -20.53 20.31
CA GLN A 154 -23.23 -19.47 19.61
C GLN A 154 -23.14 -19.68 18.09
N THR A 155 -24.28 -20.08 17.55
CA THR A 155 -24.55 -20.36 16.14
C THR A 155 -24.51 -19.07 15.33
N SER A 156 -23.45 -18.84 14.54
CA SER A 156 -23.45 -17.83 13.47
C SER A 156 -23.67 -18.53 12.13
N THR A 157 -24.92 -18.47 11.68
CA THR A 157 -25.45 -19.09 10.46
C THR A 157 -24.88 -18.42 9.20
N TYR A 158 -23.98 -19.10 8.49
CA TYR A 158 -23.73 -18.84 7.08
C TYR A 158 -24.12 -20.09 6.26
N PRO A 159 -24.87 -19.96 5.15
CA PRO A 159 -25.27 -21.11 4.36
C PRO A 159 -24.07 -21.73 3.63
N ILE A 160 -23.85 -23.02 3.86
CA ILE A 160 -22.92 -23.86 3.11
C ILE A 160 -23.53 -24.07 1.71
N ILE A 161 -22.96 -23.42 0.69
CA ILE A 161 -23.32 -23.70 -0.70
C ILE A 161 -22.65 -25.02 -1.09
N PRO A 162 -23.41 -26.10 -1.39
CA PRO A 162 -22.80 -27.36 -1.79
C PRO A 162 -22.10 -27.20 -3.13
N LYS A 163 -20.87 -27.72 -3.22
CA LYS A 163 -20.16 -27.90 -4.49
C LYS A 163 -20.86 -29.00 -5.30
N SER A 164 -21.94 -28.67 -5.99
CA SER A 164 -22.42 -29.48 -7.10
C SER A 164 -21.61 -29.13 -8.35
N ARG A 165 -21.02 -30.17 -8.95
CA ARG A 165 -20.36 -30.19 -10.26
C ARG A 165 -21.02 -29.23 -11.27
N LEU A 166 -20.20 -28.41 -11.93
CA LEU A 166 -19.99 -28.31 -13.38
C LEU A 166 -18.91 -27.25 -13.67
#